data_AF-A0A1Q7CHE4-F1
#
_entry.id   AF-A0A1Q7CHE4-F1
#
_cell.length_a   1.000
_cell.length_b   1.000
_cell.length_c   1.000
_cell.angle_alpha   90.00
_cell.angle_beta   90.00
_cell.angle_gamma   90.00
#
_symmetry.space_group_name_H-M   'P 1'
#
loop_
_entity.id
_entity.type
_entity.pdbx_description
1 polymer ?
#
loop_
_entity_poly.entity_id
_entity_poly.type
_entity_poly.pdbx_seq_one_letter_code
_entity_poly.pdbx_strand_id
1 'polypeptide(L)'
;MHVREIDITNPSYPDPFQGGQVASPPPSITRVSSAAQSPYLIQTSAGVEEEIWGGTWLSLEYSFLRGVHLFRLRDVNAPLLPGTGPRPDPNFLNVDEIESTAFLQGHAATLTFRGGWGKHFKGYAQYVFSKYTNNTGGVFALPANNYDLRPETGPADFDRRHRVNFAGVMQFPFGFRIGSLLWAATGTPFDIITGSNLTGDTVTRPPGFTRNTGRGPGMVQLDVRLTKVFSLERASEGKHSHPRRSMEFSVDAFNAFNHTNVTSIIGVVSSPLFGQGAAAGPARTIQLSAKYSF
;
A
#
# COMPACT_ATOMS: atom_id res chain seq x y z
N MET A 1 -12.37 24.74 21.69
CA MET A 1 -13.31 25.00 20.57
C MET A 1 -14.48 24.05 20.76
N HIS A 2 -15.67 24.53 21.13
CA HIS A 2 -16.86 23.68 21.29
C HIS A 2 -17.60 23.65 19.96
N VAL A 3 -17.53 22.53 19.26
CA VAL A 3 -18.34 22.29 18.06
C VAL A 3 -19.66 21.68 18.54
N ARG A 4 -20.79 22.26 18.16
CA ARG A 4 -22.12 21.75 18.48
C ARG A 4 -22.73 21.17 17.21
N GLU A 5 -22.93 19.86 17.21
CA GLU A 5 -23.63 19.15 16.15
C GLU A 5 -25.15 19.20 16.40
N ILE A 6 -25.91 19.42 15.34
CA ILE A 6 -27.37 19.52 15.39
C ILE A 6 -27.89 18.71 14.21
N ASP A 7 -28.68 17.68 14.49
CA ASP A 7 -29.37 16.90 13.47
C ASP A 7 -30.77 17.45 13.25
N ILE A 8 -31.05 17.84 12.01
CA ILE A 8 -32.37 18.33 11.60
C ILE A 8 -33.02 17.24 10.76
N THR A 9 -33.98 16.54 11.34
CA THR A 9 -34.76 15.54 10.61
C THR A 9 -35.91 16.21 9.87
N ASN A 10 -36.11 15.83 8.60
CA ASN A 10 -37.10 16.41 7.68
C ASN A 10 -36.98 17.94 7.49
N PRO A 11 -35.82 18.46 7.05
CA PRO A 11 -35.64 19.90 6.88
C PRO A 11 -36.61 20.48 5.83
N SER A 12 -37.18 21.65 6.13
CA SER A 12 -37.97 22.43 5.16
C SER A 12 -37.08 23.17 4.16
N TYR A 13 -37.62 23.52 3.00
CA TYR A 13 -36.96 24.42 2.02
C TYR A 13 -37.71 25.76 1.97
N PRO A 14 -37.03 26.92 1.83
CA PRO A 14 -35.57 27.09 1.69
C PRO A 14 -34.80 27.11 3.02
N ASP A 15 -35.50 27.28 4.14
CA ASP A 15 -34.89 27.34 5.48
C ASP A 15 -35.12 26.00 6.20
N PRO A 16 -34.04 25.25 6.50
CA PRO A 16 -34.13 23.94 7.15
C PRO A 16 -34.63 24.00 8.60
N PHE A 17 -34.63 25.18 9.23
CA PHE A 17 -35.01 25.36 10.64
C PHE A 17 -36.51 25.66 10.85
N GLN A 18 -37.28 25.89 9.79
CA GLN A 18 -38.70 26.30 9.90
C GLN A 18 -39.68 25.14 10.05
N GLY A 19 -39.31 23.94 9.60
CA GLY A 19 -40.18 22.75 9.61
C GLY A 19 -39.50 21.45 10.04
N GLY A 20 -38.17 21.43 10.19
CA GLY A 20 -37.44 20.27 10.66
C GLY A 20 -37.48 20.11 12.19
N GLN A 21 -37.52 18.87 12.68
CA GLN A 21 -37.32 18.62 14.11
C GLN A 21 -35.84 18.71 14.43
N VAL A 22 -35.49 19.71 15.24
CA VAL A 22 -34.13 19.94 15.73
C VAL A 22 -33.88 19.02 16.93
N ALA A 23 -33.11 17.95 16.72
CA ALA A 23 -32.57 17.14 17.80
C ALA A 23 -31.11 17.52 18.02
N SER A 24 -30.71 17.71 19.28
CA SER A 24 -29.29 17.73 19.63
C SER A 24 -28.91 16.29 19.93
N PRO A 25 -28.23 15.57 19.02
CA PRO A 25 -27.76 14.24 19.33
C PRO A 25 -26.82 14.29 20.55
N PRO A 26 -26.77 13.22 21.35
CA PRO A 26 -25.76 13.09 22.38
C PRO A 26 -24.36 13.22 21.75
N PRO A 27 -23.40 13.90 22.40
CA PRO A 27 -22.07 14.08 21.82
C PRO A 27 -21.34 12.73 21.66
N SER A 28 -20.36 12.69 20.75
CA SER A 28 -19.35 11.63 20.72
C SER A 28 -18.06 12.12 21.37
N ILE A 29 -17.38 11.23 22.08
CA ILE A 29 -16.07 11.51 22.68
C ILE A 29 -15.03 10.51 22.22
N THR A 30 -13.80 10.99 22.04
CA THR A 30 -12.64 10.13 21.79
C THR A 30 -11.67 10.27 22.95
N ARG A 31 -11.20 9.15 23.51
CA ARG A 31 -10.25 9.12 24.62
C ARG A 31 -9.23 8.02 24.44
N VAL A 32 -8.12 8.13 25.16
CA VAL A 32 -7.13 7.05 25.27
C VAL A 32 -7.51 6.17 26.45
N SER A 33 -7.46 4.85 26.27
CA SER A 33 -7.74 3.91 27.36
C SER A 33 -6.77 4.13 28.51
N SER A 34 -7.26 4.04 29.75
CA SER A 34 -6.41 4.12 30.94
C SER A 34 -5.41 2.96 31.04
N ALA A 35 -5.69 1.85 30.35
CA ALA A 35 -4.80 0.70 30.23
C ALA A 35 -3.86 0.79 29.00
N ALA A 36 -3.85 1.91 28.27
CA ALA A 36 -3.03 2.06 27.08
C ALA A 36 -1.53 2.06 27.42
N GLN A 37 -0.77 1.32 26.63
CA GLN A 37 0.68 1.17 26.71
C GLN A 37 1.33 1.63 25.42
N SER A 38 2.60 2.01 25.50
CA SER A 38 3.36 2.43 24.32
C SER A 38 3.56 1.26 23.34
N PRO A 39 3.23 1.44 22.05
CA PRO A 39 3.46 0.42 21.03
C PRO A 39 4.95 0.23 20.80
N TYR A 40 5.37 -0.99 20.50
CA TYR A 40 6.73 -1.28 20.09
C TYR A 40 6.78 -2.37 19.01
N LEU A 41 7.86 -2.34 18.22
CA LEU A 41 8.15 -3.31 17.17
C LEU A 41 9.45 -4.05 17.51
N ILE A 42 9.40 -5.38 17.48
CA ILE A 42 10.58 -6.24 17.50
C ILE A 42 10.83 -6.69 16.07
N GLN A 43 11.99 -6.33 15.54
CA GLN A 43 12.45 -6.80 14.24
C GLN A 43 13.70 -7.66 14.44
N THR A 44 13.70 -8.85 13.86
CA THR A 44 14.81 -9.80 13.91
C THR A 44 15.10 -10.24 12.50
N SER A 45 16.37 -10.24 12.09
CA SER A 45 16.77 -10.78 10.80
C SER A 45 18.01 -11.65 10.91
N ALA A 46 18.13 -12.57 9.97
CA ALA A 46 19.30 -13.41 9.78
C ALA A 46 19.51 -13.56 8.28
N GLY A 47 20.74 -13.47 7.82
CA GLY A 47 21.04 -13.58 6.40
C GLY A 47 22.42 -14.15 6.13
N VAL A 48 22.56 -14.69 4.92
CA VAL A 48 23.82 -15.14 4.34
C VAL A 48 24.00 -14.44 3.01
N GLU A 49 25.23 -14.01 2.74
CA GLU A 49 25.61 -13.39 1.49
C GLU A 49 26.89 -14.06 1.00
N GLU A 50 26.91 -14.44 -0.27
CA GLU A 50 28.03 -15.12 -0.90
C GLU A 50 28.28 -14.57 -2.30
N GLU A 51 29.57 -14.39 -2.63
CA GLU A 51 29.98 -14.14 -4.00
C GLU A 51 29.96 -15.46 -4.78
N ILE A 52 29.06 -15.57 -5.74
CA ILE A 52 28.89 -16.80 -6.52
C ILE A 52 29.80 -16.85 -7.75
N TRP A 53 30.09 -15.70 -8.38
CA TRP A 53 31.01 -15.60 -9.51
C TRP A 53 31.31 -14.16 -9.93
N GLY A 54 32.60 -13.83 -10.09
CA GLY A 54 33.04 -12.67 -10.88
C GLY A 54 32.42 -11.34 -10.43
N GLY A 55 32.33 -11.10 -9.12
CA GLY A 55 31.68 -9.91 -8.54
C GLY A 55 30.15 -9.96 -8.49
N THR A 56 29.56 -11.13 -8.73
CA THR A 56 28.13 -11.40 -8.55
C THR A 56 27.87 -11.98 -7.17
N TRP A 57 26.98 -11.34 -6.44
CA TRP A 57 26.60 -11.65 -5.07
C TRP A 57 25.17 -12.15 -5.04
N LEU A 58 24.95 -13.20 -4.25
CA LEU A 58 23.65 -13.71 -3.90
C LEU A 58 23.49 -13.59 -2.38
N SER A 59 22.40 -12.95 -1.95
CA SER A 59 22.09 -12.78 -0.54
C SER A 59 20.71 -13.37 -0.26
N LEU A 60 20.61 -14.18 0.79
CA LEU A 60 19.35 -14.67 1.32
C LEU A 60 19.18 -14.13 2.72
N GLU A 61 18.09 -13.38 2.96
CA GLU A 61 17.77 -12.81 4.25
C GLU A 61 16.38 -13.29 4.69
N TYR A 62 16.27 -13.75 5.93
CA TYR A 62 15.00 -13.94 6.61
C TYR A 62 14.80 -12.80 7.62
N SER A 63 13.60 -12.22 7.63
CA SER A 63 13.20 -11.23 8.63
C SER A 63 11.87 -11.61 9.29
N PHE A 64 11.81 -11.36 10.58
CA PHE A 64 10.65 -11.48 11.45
C PHE A 64 10.31 -10.11 12.02
N LEU A 65 9.01 -9.77 11.99
CA LEU A 65 8.48 -8.54 12.55
C LEU A 65 7.36 -8.89 13.54
N ARG A 66 7.44 -8.36 14.76
CA ARG A 66 6.38 -8.47 15.76
C ARG A 66 6.05 -7.09 16.31
N GLY A 67 4.83 -6.63 16.08
CA GLY A 67 4.27 -5.46 16.76
C GLY A 67 3.44 -5.88 17.96
N VAL A 68 3.68 -5.22 19.09
CA VAL A 68 2.99 -5.43 20.36
C VAL A 68 2.46 -4.09 20.86
N HIS A 69 1.33 -4.12 21.56
CA HIS A 69 0.62 -2.94 22.03
C HIS A 69 0.28 -1.93 20.94
N LEU A 70 0.05 -2.41 19.72
CA LEU A 70 -0.35 -1.53 18.63
C LEU A 70 -1.71 -0.91 18.94
N PHE A 71 -1.88 0.33 18.51
CA PHE A 71 -3.11 1.04 18.73
C PHE A 71 -4.24 0.55 17.81
N ARG A 72 -5.45 0.54 18.36
CA ARG A 72 -6.71 0.36 17.64
C ARG A 72 -7.75 1.31 18.20
N LEU A 73 -8.81 1.58 17.43
CA LEU A 73 -9.99 2.27 17.91
C LEU A 73 -11.10 1.25 18.22
N ARG A 74 -11.86 1.46 19.29
CA ARG A 74 -13.12 0.75 19.57
C ARG A 74 -14.14 1.74 20.09
N ASP A 75 -15.38 1.62 19.63
CA ASP A 75 -16.50 2.28 20.29
C ASP A 75 -16.94 1.41 21.47
N VAL A 76 -16.55 1.79 22.69
CA VAL A 76 -16.92 1.07 23.92
C VAL A 76 -18.38 1.32 24.30
N ASN A 77 -19.05 2.27 23.65
CA ASN A 77 -20.47 2.55 23.80
C ASN A 77 -21.31 2.02 22.63
N ALA A 78 -20.74 1.17 21.77
CA ALA A 78 -21.46 0.55 20.65
C ALA A 78 -22.69 -0.23 21.16
N PRO A 79 -23.84 -0.20 20.46
CA PRO A 79 -24.98 -1.03 20.84
C PRO A 79 -24.64 -2.52 20.69
N LEU A 80 -25.23 -3.38 21.52
CA LEU A 80 -25.06 -4.83 21.39
C LEU A 80 -25.58 -5.30 20.03
N LEU A 81 -24.84 -6.18 19.35
CA LEU A 81 -25.25 -6.74 18.06
C LEU A 81 -26.64 -7.41 18.17
N PRO A 82 -27.57 -7.18 17.21
CA PRO A 82 -27.35 -6.64 15.85
C PRO A 82 -27.35 -5.09 15.76
N GLY A 83 -27.20 -4.41 16.90
CA GLY A 83 -27.01 -2.95 17.01
C GLY A 83 -28.29 -2.15 16.94
N THR A 84 -29.41 -2.80 17.26
CA THR A 84 -30.74 -2.20 17.45
C THR A 84 -31.08 -1.99 18.93
N GLY A 85 -30.19 -2.38 19.86
CA GLY A 85 -30.37 -2.22 21.29
C GLY A 85 -29.94 -0.83 21.80
N PRO A 86 -30.32 -0.46 23.04
CA PRO A 86 -29.85 0.78 23.65
C PRO A 86 -28.33 0.76 23.84
N ARG A 87 -27.70 1.92 23.69
CA ARG A 87 -26.27 2.08 24.02
C ARG A 87 -26.07 2.00 25.54
N PRO A 88 -24.93 1.46 26.02
CA PRO A 88 -24.63 1.36 27.45
C PRO A 88 -24.74 2.69 28.21
N ASP A 89 -24.19 3.77 27.66
CA ASP A 89 -24.34 5.14 28.16
C ASP A 89 -25.20 5.96 27.19
N PRO A 90 -26.44 6.33 27.57
CA PRO A 90 -27.34 7.09 26.71
C PRO A 90 -26.92 8.57 26.53
N ASN A 91 -25.95 9.07 27.32
CA ASN A 91 -25.49 10.46 27.21
C ASN A 91 -24.48 10.68 26.09
N PHE A 92 -23.99 9.61 25.46
CA PHE A 92 -23.04 9.68 24.37
C PHE A 92 -23.53 8.86 23.18
N LEU A 93 -23.23 9.33 21.97
CA LEU A 93 -23.43 8.54 20.77
C LEU A 93 -22.30 7.51 20.68
N ASN A 94 -21.07 7.93 20.39
CA ASN A 94 -19.90 7.04 20.43
C ASN A 94 -18.97 7.41 21.59
N VAL A 95 -18.38 6.39 22.21
CA VAL A 95 -17.25 6.56 23.12
C VAL A 95 -16.09 5.81 22.51
N ASP A 96 -15.37 6.51 21.64
CA ASP A 96 -14.23 5.94 20.92
C ASP A 96 -13.02 5.89 21.83
N GLU A 97 -12.60 4.69 22.18
CA GLU A 97 -11.46 4.44 23.02
C GLU A 97 -10.28 3.92 22.19
N ILE A 98 -9.16 4.64 22.27
CA ILE A 98 -7.88 4.21 21.69
C ILE A 98 -7.24 3.21 22.67
N GLU A 99 -7.20 1.95 22.25
CA GLU A 99 -6.61 0.85 23.02
C GLU A 99 -5.26 0.43 22.43
N SER A 100 -4.38 -0.10 23.27
CA SER A 100 -3.09 -0.67 22.88
C SER A 100 -3.11 -2.21 22.91
N THR A 101 -4.15 -2.82 22.34
CA THR A 101 -4.40 -4.27 22.39
C THR A 101 -4.14 -4.96 21.05
N ALA A 102 -3.74 -4.23 20.00
CA ALA A 102 -3.49 -4.79 18.68
C ALA A 102 -2.08 -5.36 18.53
N PHE A 103 -1.92 -6.23 17.54
CA PHE A 103 -0.65 -6.85 17.20
C PHE A 103 -0.41 -6.85 15.69
N LEU A 104 0.86 -7.01 15.32
CA LEU A 104 1.31 -7.29 13.96
C LEU A 104 2.30 -8.44 14.03
N GLN A 105 2.24 -9.35 13.06
CA GLN A 105 3.24 -10.39 12.87
C GLN A 105 3.58 -10.52 11.39
N GLY A 106 4.87 -10.57 11.09
CA GLY A 106 5.39 -10.61 9.75
C GLY A 106 6.54 -11.59 9.61
N HIS A 107 6.56 -12.33 8.52
CA HIS A 107 7.69 -13.13 8.09
C HIS A 107 8.01 -12.77 6.64
N ALA A 108 9.28 -12.55 6.31
CA ALA A 108 9.72 -12.32 4.95
C ALA A 108 11.04 -13.03 4.68
N ALA A 109 11.11 -13.72 3.55
CA ALA A 109 12.34 -14.24 2.98
C ALA A 109 12.66 -13.42 1.72
N THR A 110 13.84 -12.83 1.70
CA THR A 110 14.33 -11.94 0.64
C THR A 110 15.52 -12.60 -0.03
N LEU A 111 15.38 -12.92 -1.30
CA LEU A 111 16.48 -13.34 -2.15
C LEU A 111 16.93 -12.13 -2.97
N THR A 112 18.19 -11.74 -2.85
CA THR A 112 18.78 -10.61 -3.54
C THR A 112 19.91 -11.10 -4.42
N PHE A 113 19.87 -10.75 -5.70
CA PHE A 113 20.94 -10.92 -6.67
C PHE A 113 21.50 -9.55 -7.00
N ARG A 114 22.82 -9.39 -6.86
CA ARG A 114 23.53 -8.15 -7.25
C ARG A 114 24.77 -8.52 -8.03
N GLY A 115 24.86 -8.08 -9.27
CA GLY A 115 26.03 -8.42 -10.06
C GLY A 115 25.93 -8.01 -11.51
N GLY A 116 26.77 -8.62 -12.31
CA GLY A 116 26.83 -8.36 -13.73
C GLY A 116 27.22 -9.60 -14.49
N TRP A 117 26.80 -9.65 -15.76
CA TRP A 117 27.24 -10.70 -16.67
C TRP A 117 28.20 -10.08 -17.68
N GLY A 118 29.48 -10.44 -17.54
CA GLY A 118 30.56 -9.90 -18.34
C GLY A 118 30.67 -8.37 -18.21
N LYS A 119 31.09 -7.72 -19.29
CA LYS A 119 31.21 -6.24 -19.35
C LYS A 119 29.93 -5.52 -19.75
N HIS A 120 28.86 -6.26 -20.06
CA HIS A 120 27.68 -5.74 -20.76
C HIS A 120 26.49 -5.52 -19.84
N PHE A 121 26.27 -6.41 -18.88
CA PHE A 121 25.14 -6.31 -17.96
C PHE A 121 25.61 -5.98 -16.55
N LYS A 122 24.93 -5.03 -15.92
CA LYS A 122 25.00 -4.79 -14.48
C LYS A 122 23.60 -4.58 -13.95
N GLY A 123 23.28 -5.19 -12.82
CA GLY A 123 21.95 -5.08 -12.27
C GLY A 123 21.78 -5.66 -10.88
N TYR A 124 20.53 -5.60 -10.47
CA TYR A 124 20.02 -5.97 -9.18
C TYR A 124 18.65 -6.62 -9.40
N ALA A 125 18.43 -7.75 -8.76
CA ALA A 125 17.11 -8.38 -8.67
C ALA A 125 16.85 -8.72 -7.21
N GLN A 126 15.62 -8.54 -6.76
CA GLN A 126 15.19 -8.91 -5.43
C GLN A 126 13.83 -9.57 -5.53
N TYR A 127 13.71 -10.72 -4.89
CA TYR A 127 12.45 -11.42 -4.71
C TYR A 127 12.15 -11.52 -3.22
N VAL A 128 10.97 -11.06 -2.83
CA VAL A 128 10.49 -11.12 -1.44
C VAL A 128 9.27 -12.02 -1.38
N PHE A 129 9.39 -13.11 -0.64
CA PHE A 129 8.26 -13.92 -0.22
C PHE A 129 7.86 -13.53 1.21
N SER A 130 6.68 -12.96 1.40
CA SER A 130 6.28 -12.44 2.72
C SER A 130 4.85 -12.76 3.11
N LYS A 131 4.60 -12.79 4.41
CA LYS A 131 3.26 -12.89 5.01
C LYS A 131 3.19 -11.96 6.21
N TYR A 132 2.25 -11.02 6.19
CA TYR A 132 1.97 -10.11 7.29
C TYR A 132 0.52 -10.26 7.76
N THR A 133 0.32 -10.33 9.07
CA THR A 133 -0.98 -10.52 9.72
C THR A 133 -1.10 -9.56 10.88
N ASN A 134 -2.21 -8.86 10.98
CA ASN A 134 -2.53 -7.97 12.10
C ASN A 134 -4.02 -8.07 12.44
N ASN A 135 -4.46 -7.32 13.44
CA ASN A 135 -5.87 -7.30 13.85
C ASN A 135 -6.43 -5.89 14.05
N THR A 136 -5.89 -4.91 13.33
CA THR A 136 -6.31 -3.50 13.39
C THR A 136 -6.08 -2.81 12.05
N GLY A 137 -6.95 -1.86 11.71
CA GLY A 137 -6.71 -0.86 10.66
C GLY A 137 -6.08 0.44 11.18
N GLY A 138 -5.71 0.47 12.47
CA GLY A 138 -5.15 1.63 13.16
C GLY A 138 -6.22 2.39 13.96
N VAL A 139 -5.88 3.62 14.36
CA VAL A 139 -6.72 4.47 15.21
C VAL A 139 -7.85 5.19 14.48
N PHE A 140 -7.94 5.01 13.16
CA PHE A 140 -8.98 5.63 12.31
C PHE A 140 -9.96 4.60 11.74
N ALA A 141 -9.89 3.35 12.21
CA ALA A 141 -10.72 2.27 11.72
C ALA A 141 -11.35 1.53 12.89
N LEU A 142 -12.67 1.55 12.95
CA LEU A 142 -13.43 0.75 13.90
C LEU A 142 -13.53 -0.71 13.41
N PRO A 143 -13.52 -1.68 14.33
CA PRO A 143 -13.77 -3.08 13.99
C PRO A 143 -15.21 -3.28 13.52
N ALA A 144 -15.48 -4.42 12.86
CA ALA A 144 -16.84 -4.81 12.49
C ALA A 144 -17.70 -5.15 13.71
N ASN A 145 -17.07 -5.58 14.80
CA ASN A 145 -17.73 -5.88 16.06
C ASN A 145 -16.88 -5.34 17.21
N ASN A 146 -17.38 -4.33 17.90
CA ASN A 146 -16.70 -3.72 19.05
C ASN A 146 -16.62 -4.66 20.27
N TYR A 147 -17.35 -5.78 20.30
CA TYR A 147 -17.35 -6.75 21.40
C TYR A 147 -16.56 -8.03 21.10
N ASP A 148 -16.46 -8.44 19.83
CA ASP A 148 -15.66 -9.60 19.39
C ASP A 148 -14.65 -9.21 18.31
N LEU A 149 -13.39 -9.09 18.71
CA LEU A 149 -12.29 -8.66 17.85
C LEU A 149 -11.59 -9.84 17.14
N ARG A 150 -12.01 -11.09 17.38
CA ARG A 150 -11.35 -12.25 16.75
C ARG A 150 -11.38 -12.18 15.22
N PRO A 151 -12.51 -11.81 14.58
CA PRO A 151 -12.58 -11.68 13.11
C PRO A 151 -11.79 -10.49 12.54
N GLU A 152 -11.26 -9.59 13.37
CA GLU A 152 -10.36 -8.55 12.90
C GLU A 152 -8.98 -9.08 12.54
N THR A 153 -8.63 -10.29 13.02
CA THR A 153 -7.35 -10.92 12.67
C THR A 153 -7.36 -11.35 11.21
N GLY A 154 -6.47 -10.76 10.44
CA GLY A 154 -6.38 -11.03 9.01
C GLY A 154 -5.08 -10.50 8.40
N PRO A 155 -4.95 -10.61 7.08
CA PRO A 155 -3.83 -10.04 6.36
C PRO A 155 -3.68 -8.54 6.64
N ALA A 156 -2.46 -8.09 6.92
CA ALA A 156 -2.18 -6.65 7.06
C ALA A 156 -2.43 -5.93 5.71
N ASP A 157 -2.73 -4.63 5.69
CA ASP A 157 -3.08 -3.91 4.44
C ASP A 157 -1.97 -3.94 3.39
N PHE A 158 -0.73 -4.01 3.85
CA PHE A 158 0.48 -4.12 3.03
C PHE A 158 0.94 -5.56 2.81
N ASP A 159 0.17 -6.57 3.23
CA ASP A 159 0.49 -7.99 2.99
C ASP A 159 0.55 -8.24 1.48
N ARG A 160 1.72 -8.66 1.02
CA ARG A 160 1.96 -9.04 -0.38
C ARG A 160 2.77 -10.32 -0.37
N ARG A 161 2.22 -11.38 -0.96
CA ARG A 161 2.81 -12.72 -0.87
C ARG A 161 4.12 -12.82 -1.63
N HIS A 162 4.12 -12.35 -2.88
CA HIS A 162 5.28 -12.35 -3.75
C HIS A 162 5.51 -10.93 -4.24
N ARG A 163 6.76 -10.46 -4.14
CA ARG A 163 7.21 -9.19 -4.69
C ARG A 163 8.52 -9.39 -5.43
N VAL A 164 8.65 -8.79 -6.59
CA VAL A 164 9.85 -8.79 -7.42
C VAL A 164 10.22 -7.34 -7.72
N ASN A 165 11.45 -6.98 -7.39
CA ASN A 165 12.06 -5.73 -7.80
C ASN A 165 13.26 -6.07 -8.69
N PHE A 166 13.41 -5.39 -9.80
CA PHE A 166 14.58 -5.55 -10.65
C PHE A 166 15.00 -4.22 -11.24
N ALA A 167 16.30 -4.00 -11.30
CA ALA A 167 16.91 -2.83 -11.92
C ALA A 167 18.16 -3.28 -12.65
N GLY A 168 18.25 -2.98 -13.95
CA GLY A 168 19.37 -3.45 -14.76
C GLY A 168 19.68 -2.53 -15.91
N VAL A 169 20.96 -2.46 -16.26
CA VAL A 169 21.46 -1.80 -17.46
C VAL A 169 22.25 -2.78 -18.31
N MET A 170 21.94 -2.80 -19.60
CA MET A 170 22.66 -3.55 -20.62
C MET A 170 23.30 -2.59 -21.61
N GLN A 171 24.60 -2.74 -21.84
CA GLN A 171 25.36 -1.98 -22.82
C GLN A 171 25.65 -2.84 -24.04
N PHE A 172 25.20 -2.38 -25.20
CA PHE A 172 25.40 -3.03 -26.49
C PHE A 172 26.45 -2.27 -27.32
N PRO A 173 27.02 -2.91 -28.36
CA PRO A 173 27.90 -2.24 -29.30
C PRO A 173 27.27 -0.98 -29.93
N PHE A 174 28.11 -0.14 -30.52
CA PHE A 174 27.70 1.08 -31.22
C PHE A 174 27.00 2.11 -30.31
N GLY A 175 27.21 2.10 -29.01
CA GLY A 175 26.67 3.12 -28.10
C GLY A 175 25.19 2.95 -27.74
N PHE A 176 24.61 1.76 -27.96
CA PHE A 176 23.28 1.43 -27.48
C PHE A 176 23.31 1.03 -26.01
N ARG A 177 22.32 1.49 -25.23
CA ARG A 177 22.12 1.12 -23.83
C ARG A 177 20.64 0.86 -23.58
N ILE A 178 20.33 -0.19 -22.85
CA ILE A 178 18.97 -0.49 -22.36
C ILE A 178 19.01 -0.43 -20.83
N GLY A 179 18.26 0.50 -20.25
CA GLY A 179 17.94 0.53 -18.82
C GLY A 179 16.57 -0.09 -18.60
N SER A 180 16.39 -0.80 -17.50
CA SER A 180 15.13 -1.46 -17.16
C SER A 180 14.90 -1.43 -15.66
N LEU A 181 13.67 -1.12 -15.27
CA LEU A 181 13.17 -1.16 -13.91
C LEU A 181 11.87 -1.96 -13.90
N LEU A 182 11.80 -3.02 -13.10
CA LEU A 182 10.61 -3.84 -12.94
C LEU A 182 10.20 -3.83 -11.47
N TRP A 183 8.93 -3.57 -11.24
CA TRP A 183 8.26 -3.79 -9.98
C TRP A 183 7.05 -4.69 -10.23
N ALA A 184 6.98 -5.84 -9.58
CA ALA A 184 5.85 -6.74 -9.68
C ALA A 184 5.45 -7.28 -8.31
N ALA A 185 4.16 -7.41 -8.05
CA ALA A 185 3.66 -7.93 -6.79
C ALA A 185 2.32 -8.65 -6.98
N THR A 186 2.07 -9.68 -6.19
CA THR A 186 0.70 -10.24 -6.05
C THR A 186 -0.25 -9.20 -5.49
N GLY A 187 -1.56 -9.37 -5.70
CA GLY A 187 -2.54 -8.37 -5.33
C GLY A 187 -2.65 -8.04 -3.84
N THR A 188 -3.19 -6.85 -3.57
CA THR A 188 -3.41 -6.33 -2.22
C THR A 188 -4.53 -7.10 -1.56
N PRO A 189 -4.46 -7.33 -0.24
CA PRO A 189 -5.66 -7.57 0.52
C PRO A 189 -6.62 -6.39 0.38
N PHE A 190 -7.91 -6.69 0.40
CA PHE A 190 -8.96 -5.70 0.58
C PHE A 190 -10.04 -6.29 1.47
N ASP A 191 -10.80 -5.40 2.11
CA ASP A 191 -11.84 -5.80 3.03
C ASP A 191 -13.15 -6.10 2.30
N ILE A 192 -13.83 -7.19 2.68
CA ILE A 192 -15.12 -7.58 2.10
C ILE A 192 -16.20 -7.18 3.10
N ILE A 193 -17.02 -6.20 2.71
CA ILE A 193 -17.98 -5.53 3.59
C ILE A 193 -19.38 -5.58 2.97
N THR A 194 -20.44 -5.58 3.77
CA THR A 194 -21.81 -5.65 3.23
C THR A 194 -22.26 -4.32 2.63
N GLY A 195 -21.66 -3.20 3.05
CA GLY A 195 -22.08 -1.84 2.67
C GLY A 195 -23.30 -1.31 3.40
N SER A 196 -23.96 -2.14 4.22
CA SER A 196 -25.00 -1.73 5.14
C SER A 196 -24.38 -1.41 6.49
N ASN A 197 -24.32 -0.12 6.85
CA ASN A 197 -24.00 0.28 8.21
C ASN A 197 -25.29 0.26 9.04
N LEU A 198 -25.72 -0.94 9.46
CA LEU A 198 -26.95 -1.13 10.24
C LEU A 198 -26.93 -0.37 11.58
N THR A 199 -25.76 0.04 12.05
CA THR A 199 -25.54 0.59 13.39
C THR A 199 -25.00 2.02 13.39
N GLY A 200 -24.72 2.59 12.22
CA GLY A 200 -24.19 3.94 12.04
C GLY A 200 -22.74 4.13 12.49
N ASP A 201 -22.09 3.09 13.03
CA ASP A 201 -20.83 3.22 13.78
C ASP A 201 -19.71 2.26 13.35
N THR A 202 -19.96 1.26 12.50
CA THR A 202 -18.95 0.25 12.17
C THR A 202 -18.96 -0.19 10.72
N VAL A 203 -17.88 -0.86 10.32
CA VAL A 203 -17.78 -1.53 9.02
C VAL A 203 -18.38 -2.93 9.13
N THR A 204 -19.56 -3.17 8.56
CA THR A 204 -20.19 -4.51 8.61
C THR A 204 -19.55 -5.47 7.61
N ARG A 205 -19.16 -6.67 8.07
CA ARG A 205 -18.67 -7.77 7.21
C ARG A 205 -19.68 -8.92 7.11
N PRO A 206 -19.75 -9.66 5.98
CA PRO A 206 -20.56 -10.86 5.89
C PRO A 206 -20.10 -11.93 6.89
N PRO A 207 -20.99 -12.79 7.40
CA PRO A 207 -20.61 -13.88 8.31
C PRO A 207 -19.51 -14.76 7.73
N GLY A 208 -18.50 -15.08 8.54
CA GLY A 208 -17.37 -15.94 8.14
C GLY A 208 -16.21 -15.22 7.44
N PHE A 209 -16.36 -13.94 7.09
CA PHE A 209 -15.27 -13.13 6.55
C PHE A 209 -14.52 -12.43 7.67
N THR A 210 -13.19 -12.54 7.64
CA THR A 210 -12.31 -11.75 8.51
C THR A 210 -11.80 -10.53 7.76
N ARG A 211 -11.15 -9.62 8.48
CA ARG A 211 -10.52 -8.44 7.89
C ARG A 211 -9.60 -8.83 6.73
N ASN A 212 -9.67 -8.09 5.62
CA ASN A 212 -8.69 -8.16 4.54
C ASN A 212 -8.55 -9.55 3.87
N THR A 213 -9.61 -10.35 3.87
CA THR A 213 -9.63 -11.67 3.21
C THR A 213 -9.70 -11.59 1.69
N GLY A 214 -10.23 -10.51 1.13
CA GLY A 214 -10.25 -10.29 -0.32
C GLY A 214 -8.83 -10.24 -0.90
N ARG A 215 -8.67 -10.63 -2.17
CA ARG A 215 -7.39 -10.54 -2.89
C ARG A 215 -7.57 -9.87 -4.24
N GLY A 216 -6.85 -8.78 -4.42
CA GLY A 216 -6.84 -8.05 -5.67
C GLY A 216 -6.05 -8.71 -6.79
N PRO A 217 -6.07 -8.12 -8.00
CA PRO A 217 -5.20 -8.56 -9.07
C PRO A 217 -3.74 -8.20 -8.76
N GLY A 218 -2.81 -8.95 -9.35
CA GLY A 218 -1.39 -8.61 -9.31
C GLY A 218 -1.10 -7.28 -10.00
N MET A 219 0.02 -6.68 -9.64
CA MET A 219 0.54 -5.48 -10.28
C MET A 219 1.87 -5.82 -10.96
N VAL A 220 2.09 -5.23 -12.13
CA VAL A 220 3.32 -5.34 -12.90
C VAL A 220 3.60 -3.99 -13.55
N GLN A 221 4.72 -3.39 -13.19
CA GLN A 221 5.22 -2.14 -13.76
C GLN A 221 6.62 -2.41 -14.31
N LEU A 222 6.76 -2.41 -15.62
CA LEU A 222 8.06 -2.46 -16.30
C LEU A 222 8.30 -1.10 -16.96
N ASP A 223 9.37 -0.44 -16.59
CA ASP A 223 9.85 0.77 -17.24
C ASP A 223 11.14 0.45 -18.00
N VAL A 224 11.21 0.86 -19.26
CA VAL A 224 12.36 0.59 -20.13
C VAL A 224 12.84 1.88 -20.74
N ARG A 225 14.16 2.09 -20.70
CA ARG A 225 14.84 3.17 -21.39
C ARG A 225 15.76 2.60 -22.45
N LEU A 226 15.54 2.97 -23.71
CA LEU A 226 16.49 2.73 -24.79
C LEU A 226 17.24 4.02 -25.06
N THR A 227 18.57 3.99 -24.97
CA THR A 227 19.45 5.12 -25.28
C THR A 227 20.41 4.76 -26.40
N LYS A 228 20.58 5.69 -27.34
CA LYS A 228 21.61 5.66 -28.37
C LYS A 228 22.54 6.85 -28.19
N VAL A 229 23.82 6.59 -27.97
CA VAL A 229 24.87 7.59 -27.86
C VAL A 229 25.65 7.67 -29.17
N PHE A 230 25.70 8.87 -29.74
CA PHE A 230 26.52 9.21 -30.89
C PHE A 230 27.77 9.97 -30.41
N SER A 231 28.94 9.37 -30.61
CA SER A 231 30.21 10.07 -30.36
C SER A 231 30.54 10.95 -31.56
N LEU A 232 30.67 12.25 -31.34
CA LEU A 232 31.07 13.21 -32.35
C LEU A 232 32.58 13.44 -32.23
N GLU A 233 33.36 12.39 -32.50
CA GLU A 233 34.82 12.56 -32.63
C GLU A 233 35.10 13.28 -33.95
N ARG A 234 35.80 14.42 -33.90
CA ARG A 234 36.39 15.01 -35.11
C ARG A 234 37.66 14.24 -35.44
N ALA A 235 37.69 13.63 -36.62
CA ALA A 235 38.94 13.21 -37.24
C ALA A 235 39.81 14.46 -37.47
N SER A 236 40.76 14.69 -36.58
CA SER A 236 41.85 15.65 -36.78
C SER A 236 43.08 15.10 -36.09
N GLU A 237 44.10 14.78 -36.87
CA GLU A 237 45.45 14.54 -36.39
C GLU A 237 45.91 15.75 -35.57
N GLY A 238 46.35 15.54 -34.34
CA GLY A 238 46.94 16.58 -33.52
C GLY A 238 46.73 16.38 -32.03
N LYS A 239 47.83 16.18 -31.31
CA LYS A 239 47.92 16.11 -29.85
C LYS A 239 47.17 17.26 -29.17
N HIS A 240 46.17 16.94 -28.34
CA HIS A 240 45.95 17.39 -26.96
C HIS A 240 44.45 17.28 -26.59
N SER A 241 44.17 16.47 -25.57
CA SER A 241 42.90 16.31 -24.83
C SER A 241 41.74 17.25 -25.25
N HIS A 242 40.93 16.84 -26.23
CA HIS A 242 39.71 17.57 -26.61
C HIS A 242 38.48 17.03 -25.85
N PRO A 243 37.51 17.90 -25.51
CA PRO A 243 36.26 17.47 -24.90
C PRO A 243 35.49 16.59 -25.88
N ARG A 244 35.09 15.40 -25.42
CA ARG A 244 34.30 14.45 -26.21
C ARG A 244 32.88 15.00 -26.37
N ARG A 245 32.59 15.56 -27.54
CA ARG A 245 31.22 15.93 -27.92
C ARG A 245 30.39 14.67 -28.13
N SER A 246 29.19 14.62 -27.57
CA SER A 246 28.28 13.50 -27.76
C SER A 246 26.84 13.94 -27.84
N MET A 247 26.06 13.26 -28.67
CA MET A 247 24.61 13.40 -28.74
C MET A 247 23.96 12.11 -28.24
N GLU A 248 23.07 12.21 -27.26
CA GLU A 248 22.31 11.08 -26.74
C GLU A 248 20.84 11.25 -27.11
N PHE A 249 20.26 10.22 -27.71
CA PHE A 249 18.82 10.12 -27.91
C PHE A 249 18.29 9.00 -27.03
N SER A 250 17.23 9.25 -26.27
CA SER A 250 16.58 8.22 -25.46
C SER A 250 15.08 8.17 -25.71
N VAL A 251 14.56 6.96 -25.61
CA VAL A 251 13.14 6.65 -25.56
C VAL A 251 12.88 5.96 -24.22
N ASP A 252 12.07 6.57 -23.38
CA ASP A 252 11.62 6.01 -22.11
C ASP A 252 10.17 5.52 -22.29
N ALA A 253 9.92 4.26 -21.96
CA ALA A 253 8.60 3.65 -21.95
C ALA A 253 8.24 3.26 -20.52
N PHE A 254 7.39 4.07 -19.89
CA PHE A 254 6.81 3.78 -18.59
C PHE A 254 5.61 2.86 -18.76
N ASN A 255 5.47 1.85 -17.89
CA ASN A 255 4.49 0.77 -18.05
C ASN A 255 4.57 0.16 -19.47
N ALA A 256 5.75 -0.29 -19.85
CA ALA A 256 6.07 -0.84 -21.16
C ALA A 256 5.15 -2.01 -21.55
N PHE A 257 4.61 -2.78 -20.60
CA PHE A 257 3.61 -3.82 -20.89
C PHE A 257 2.18 -3.28 -21.09
N ASN A 258 1.93 -2.02 -20.75
CA ASN A 258 0.58 -1.43 -20.67
C ASN A 258 -0.35 -2.27 -19.77
N HIS A 259 0.19 -2.80 -18.67
CA HIS A 259 -0.56 -3.59 -17.71
C HIS A 259 -1.42 -2.67 -16.82
N THR A 260 -2.70 -3.01 -16.62
CA THR A 260 -3.58 -2.24 -15.74
C THR A 260 -3.25 -2.54 -14.27
N ASN A 261 -2.57 -1.60 -13.62
CA ASN A 261 -2.20 -1.73 -12.21
C ASN A 261 -3.32 -1.18 -11.31
N VAL A 262 -4.29 -2.02 -10.94
CA VAL A 262 -5.44 -1.65 -10.10
C VAL A 262 -4.99 -1.25 -8.69
N THR A 263 -5.29 -0.02 -8.26
CA THR A 263 -4.85 0.54 -6.96
C THR A 263 -5.90 0.44 -5.86
N SER A 264 -7.18 0.32 -6.20
CA SER A 264 -8.28 0.14 -5.24
C SER A 264 -9.35 -0.80 -5.79
N ILE A 265 -10.04 -1.52 -4.90
CA ILE A 265 -11.06 -2.50 -5.24
C ILE A 265 -12.33 -2.20 -4.46
N ILE A 266 -13.47 -2.40 -5.09
CA ILE A 266 -14.77 -2.26 -4.45
C ILE A 266 -15.05 -3.53 -3.64
N GLY A 267 -14.86 -3.43 -2.33
CA GLY A 267 -15.09 -4.52 -1.37
C GLY A 267 -16.54 -4.65 -0.89
N VAL A 268 -17.46 -3.81 -1.38
CA VAL A 268 -18.85 -3.78 -0.93
C VAL A 268 -19.70 -4.82 -1.67
N VAL A 269 -20.13 -5.86 -0.97
CA VAL A 269 -20.89 -7.00 -1.55
C VAL A 269 -22.25 -6.58 -2.10
N SER A 270 -22.88 -5.56 -1.52
CA SER A 270 -24.15 -5.02 -2.04
C SER A 270 -23.99 -4.18 -3.32
N SER A 271 -22.75 -3.85 -3.72
CA SER A 271 -22.48 -3.11 -4.94
C SER A 271 -22.49 -4.03 -6.16
N PRO A 272 -23.11 -3.62 -7.29
CA PRO A 272 -22.99 -4.34 -8.56
C PRO A 272 -21.55 -4.36 -9.10
N LEU A 273 -20.66 -3.53 -8.55
CA LEU A 273 -19.25 -3.46 -8.92
C LEU A 273 -18.33 -4.23 -7.95
N PHE A 274 -18.88 -5.06 -7.06
CA PHE A 274 -18.10 -5.86 -6.12
C PHE A 274 -16.95 -6.62 -6.81
N GLY A 275 -15.74 -6.52 -6.25
CA GLY A 275 -14.53 -7.14 -6.76
C GLY A 275 -13.89 -6.44 -7.96
N GLN A 276 -14.51 -5.38 -8.50
CA GLN A 276 -13.94 -4.61 -9.61
C GLN A 276 -12.95 -3.55 -9.10
N GLY A 277 -11.99 -3.20 -9.96
CA GLY A 277 -11.05 -2.11 -9.70
C GLY A 277 -11.75 -0.74 -9.77
N ALA A 278 -11.66 0.04 -8.70
CA ALA A 278 -12.20 1.41 -8.67
C ALA A 278 -11.20 2.46 -9.17
N ALA A 279 -9.90 2.15 -9.15
CA ALA A 279 -8.85 3.01 -9.67
C ALA A 279 -7.68 2.18 -10.19
N ALA A 280 -6.89 2.76 -11.08
CA ALA A 280 -5.69 2.16 -11.63
C ALA A 280 -4.57 3.19 -11.76
N GLY A 281 -3.33 2.71 -11.77
CA GLY A 281 -2.15 3.52 -12.07
C GLY A 281 -2.11 3.96 -13.54
N PRO A 282 -1.12 4.82 -13.90
CA PRO A 282 -0.97 5.32 -15.26
C PRO A 282 -0.84 4.21 -16.31
N ALA A 283 -1.46 4.44 -17.47
CA ALA A 283 -1.25 3.65 -18.67
C ALA A 283 0.18 3.86 -19.23
N ARG A 284 0.52 3.12 -20.29
CA ARG A 284 1.80 3.27 -20.96
C ARG A 284 2.04 4.73 -21.37
N THR A 285 3.19 5.27 -20.98
CA THR A 285 3.62 6.61 -21.38
C THR A 285 4.97 6.51 -22.08
N ILE A 286 5.09 7.16 -23.23
CA ILE A 286 6.35 7.24 -23.99
C ILE A 286 6.90 8.65 -23.89
N GLN A 287 8.16 8.76 -23.49
CA GLN A 287 8.90 10.01 -23.45
C GLN A 287 10.12 9.93 -24.36
N LEU A 288 10.35 10.99 -25.12
CA LEU A 288 11.51 11.15 -25.97
C LEU A 288 12.42 12.21 -25.35
N SER A 289 13.72 11.95 -25.31
CA SER A 289 14.70 12.93 -24.86
C SER A 289 15.93 12.96 -25.75
N ALA A 290 16.50 14.16 -25.90
CA ALA A 290 17.75 14.40 -26.59
C ALA A 290 18.67 15.22 -25.70
N LYS A 291 19.93 14.81 -25.57
CA LYS A 291 20.94 15.51 -24.78
C LYS A 291 22.19 15.69 -25.60
N TYR A 292 22.68 16.92 -25.68
CA TYR A 292 23.97 17.26 -26.26
C TYR A 292 24.95 17.58 -25.14
N SER A 293 26.16 17.01 -25.19
CA SER A 293 27.26 17.29 -24.26
C SER A 293 28.47 17.78 -25.06
N PHE A 294 29.13 18.85 -24.58
CA PHE A 294 30.21 19.56 -25.28
C PHE A 294 31.47 19.73 -24.45
#